data_AF-A0A645JMA4-F1
#
_entry.id   AF-A0A645JMA4-F1
#
_cell.length_a   1.000
_cell.length_b   1.000
_cell.length_c   1.000
_cell.angle_alpha   90.00
_cell.angle_beta   90.00
_cell.angle_gamma   90.00
#
_symmetry.space_group_name_H-M   'P 1'
#
loop_
_entity.id
_entity.type
_entity.pdbx_description
1 polymer ?
#
loop_
_entity_poly.entity_id
_entity_poly.type
_entity_poly.pdbx_seq_one_letter_code
_entity_poly.pdbx_strand_id
1 'polypeptide(L)' 'MIYQEIQDKPWGERSFVVDDPSQVHLYIYKTIPATPEYQKVYDSFKK' A
#
# COMPACT_ATOMS: atom_id res chain seq x y z
N MET A 1 -10.44 -13.70 7.65
CA MET A 1 -10.61 -13.97 6.21
C MET A 1 -9.74 -12.99 5.43
N ILE A 2 -9.17 -13.36 4.27
CA ILE A 2 -8.45 -12.39 3.43
C ILE A 2 -9.50 -11.47 2.81
N TYR A 3 -9.43 -10.18 3.12
CA TYR A 3 -10.35 -9.16 2.60
C TYR A 3 -9.85 -8.61 1.27
N GLN A 4 -8.52 -8.44 1.15
CA GLN A 4 -7.85 -8.03 -0.08
C GLN A 4 -6.55 -8.80 -0.20
N GLU A 5 -6.34 -9.43 -1.37
CA GLU A 5 -5.08 -10.11 -1.68
C GLU A 5 -3.90 -9.12 -1.77
N ILE A 6 -2.69 -9.66 -1.83
CA ILE A 6 -1.48 -8.84 -1.95
C ILE A 6 -1.44 -8.08 -3.27
N GLN A 7 -1.22 -6.78 -3.20
CA GLN A 7 -1.22 -5.88 -4.34
C GLN A 7 -0.07 -4.89 -4.27
N ASP A 8 0.51 -4.61 -5.45
CA ASP A 8 1.48 -3.53 -5.65
C ASP A 8 0.72 -2.28 -6.06
N LYS A 9 0.71 -1.30 -5.18
CA LYS A 9 0.08 0.00 -5.37
C LYS A 9 1.04 0.98 -6.02
N PRO A 10 0.57 1.81 -6.96
CA PRO A 10 1.44 2.65 -7.77
C PRO A 10 2.19 3.73 -6.97
N TRP A 11 1.69 4.10 -5.79
CA TRP A 11 2.34 5.07 -4.90
C TRP A 11 3.51 4.50 -4.07
N GLY A 12 3.98 3.28 -4.36
CA GLY A 12 5.17 2.73 -3.71
C GLY A 12 4.86 1.88 -2.49
N GLU A 13 3.80 1.09 -2.57
CA GLU A 13 3.36 0.25 -1.47
C GLU A 13 2.94 -1.14 -1.94
N ARG A 14 3.42 -2.18 -1.27
CA ARG A 14 2.89 -3.54 -1.40
C ARG A 14 2.10 -3.87 -0.14
N SER A 15 0.82 -4.15 -0.28
CA SER A 15 -0.06 -4.41 0.87
C SER A 15 -1.06 -5.51 0.62
N PHE A 16 -1.53 -6.14 1.68
CA PHE A 16 -2.73 -6.99 1.68
C PHE A 16 -3.55 -6.67 2.93
N VAL A 17 -4.79 -7.17 2.96
CA VAL A 17 -5.73 -6.88 4.04
C VAL A 17 -6.38 -8.16 4.54
N VAL A 18 -6.43 -8.30 5.85
CA VAL A 18 -7.14 -9.41 6.51
C VAL A 18 -8.08 -8.85 7.56
N ASP A 19 -9.28 -9.43 7.61
CA ASP A 19 -10.19 -9.24 8.73
C ASP A 19 -9.98 -10.39 9.70
N ASP A 20 -9.65 -10.07 10.95
CA ASP A 20 -9.61 -11.07 12.02
C ASP A 20 -11.04 -11.47 12.46
N PRO A 21 -11.24 -12.62 13.12
CA PRO A 21 -12.55 -13.06 13.61
C PRO A 21 -13.25 -12.07 14.55
N SER A 22 -12.50 -11.18 15.21
CA SER A 22 -12.99 -10.11 16.09
C SER A 22 -13.39 -8.84 15.32
N GLN A 23 -13.37 -8.89 13.98
CA GLN A 23 -13.68 -7.78 13.07
C GLN A 23 -12.66 -6.63 13.10
N VAL A 24 -11.42 -6.87 13.53
CA VAL A 24 -10.31 -5.92 13.36
C VAL A 24 -9.80 -6.02 11.92
N HIS A 25 -9.76 -4.86 11.26
CA HIS A 25 -9.26 -4.69 9.91
C HIS A 25 -7.73 -4.48 9.95
N LEU A 26 -6.97 -5.51 9.60
CA LEU A 26 -5.52 -5.47 9.63
C LEU A 26 -4.97 -5.11 8.26
N TYR A 27 -4.39 -3.92 8.19
CA TYR A 27 -3.69 -3.41 7.02
C TYR A 27 -2.18 -3.63 7.16
N ILE A 28 -1.63 -4.55 6.36
CA ILE A 28 -0.21 -4.93 6.42
C ILE A 28 0.47 -4.46 5.15
N TYR A 29 1.51 -3.64 5.29
CA TYR A 29 2.20 -3.04 4.15
C TYR A 29 3.72 -3.03 4.27
N LYS A 30 4.36 -2.94 3.11
CA LYS A 30 5.79 -2.68 2.94
C LYS A 30 5.99 -1.63 1.85
N THR A 31 6.91 -0.70 2.07
CA THR A 31 7.33 0.26 1.06
C THR A 31 8.04 -0.45 -0.10
N ILE A 32 7.65 -0.10 -1.32
CA ILE A 32 8.32 -0.46 -2.57
C ILE A 32 8.58 0.83 -3.37
N PRO A 33 9.42 0.81 -4.43
CA PRO A 33 9.54 1.97 -5.31
C PRO A 33 8.17 2.37 -5.91
N ALA A 34 7.88 3.67 -5.91
CA ALA A 34 6.70 4.19 -6.59
C ALA A 34 6.85 4.10 -8.11
N THR A 35 5.73 4.05 -8.82
CA THR A 35 5.75 4.16 -10.28
C THR A 35 6.27 5.53 -10.70
N PRO A 36 6.80 5.69 -11.93
CA PRO A 36 7.31 6.97 -12.40
C PRO A 36 6.31 8.13 -12.31
N GLU A 37 5.01 7.83 -12.44
CA GLU A 37 3.92 8.81 -12.33
C GLU A 37 3.79 9.33 -10.89
N TYR A 38 3.82 8.45 -9.89
CA TYR A 38 3.72 8.83 -8.48
C TYR A 38 5.04 9.37 -7.91
N GLN A 39 6.19 8.94 -8.46
CA GLN A 39 7.48 9.50 -8.07
C GLN A 39 7.53 11.01 -8.34
N LYS A 40 6.99 11.47 -9.48
CA LYS A 40 6.87 12.91 -9.79
C LYS A 40 6.06 13.67 -8.74
N VAL A 41 5.01 13.05 -8.18
CA VAL A 41 4.20 13.65 -7.11
C VAL A 41 5.05 13.80 -5.85
N TYR A 42 5.79 12.76 -5.44
CA TYR A 42 6.68 12.86 -4.28
C TYR A 42 7.77 13.91 -4.44
N ASP A 43 8.38 13.97 -5.63
CA ASP A 43 9.44 14.93 -5.91
C ASP A 43 8.92 16.38 -5.88
N SER A 44 7.63 16.61 -6.17
CA SER A 44 7.02 17.94 -6.02
C SER A 44 6.97 18.46 -4.57
N PHE A 45 7.05 17.57 -3.57
CA PHE A 45 7.06 17.92 -2.15
C PHE A 45 8.48 18.11 -1.59
N LYS A 46 9.52 17.66 -2.32
CA LYS A 46 10.92 17.84 -1.93
C LYS A 46 11.41 19.20 -2.43
N LYS A 47 11.06 20.25 -1.69
CA LYS A 47 11.68 21.58 -1.83
C LYS A 47 13.07 21.60 -1.22
#